data_AF-A0A8J3QL54-F1
#
_entry.id   AF-A0A8J3QL54-F1
#
_cell.length_a   1.000
_cell.length_b   1.000
_cell.length_c   1.000
_cell.angle_alpha   90.00
_cell.angle_beta   90.00
_cell.angle_gamma   90.00
#
_symmetry.space_group_name_H-M   'P 1'
#
loop_
_entity.id
_entity.type
_entity.pdbx_description
1 polymer ?
#
loop_
_entity_poly.entity_id
_entity_poly.type
_entity_poly.pdbx_seq_one_letter_code
_entity_poly.pdbx_strand_id
1 'polypeptide(L)'
;MKVQPRQQIIDIWRATARSSYVDKSWIWGGRDGSNSISDAEHLLCLMNPAAEVPTFKLDDPDQMAEDVVDALRVLGDSVEIPRRLVGILTEYFVRYSDEDGTPLFSGGGYFRSGDPSIEVSKEQQGLDVVDSFGISVTLSLATIGFARVFRGVVKRADLRQEIDKLERLASARLTAAMIGMLRSFSVNVFEVDSTLGRTLIHMVNQNALPNRVIVEELRNELREIHAGLRDEVIIGSGAGQGGRLDNPNLLFECGWSWGIVKGAPKVEGFDNIGPQRAGAAENAPYLYFTVVALDAVEALFSDRTRLLGLLDEEQLRLAQSLQLRWDLTQKYWSTIAQFGNERWPLEDLPWRTTDGVESDYLSLLVTSISVQDLVSRRAPDEALNRVGRVLAELAGRNRINRRSFPGDSAVSIHHPGFGVDLGGSEEDGGPSLRWIKTDFSPLLLQRTIRIAGLLKNPVLRQQMVSLADEVWTHLEHRRIGDDRGRDLWDQPANEFPQIPRQDSRPSWYYTKRVVDCLVTAAQVIGNPPVSGSRLADYTSDLLAEAEHLFDQELLSGSSEAGPAMRAKMDTLRQKLIRARKIQGDRPGSAGVLISEVLSALDNLAAAREDVSGAN
;
A
#
# COMPACT_ATOMS: atom_id res chain seq x y z
N MET A 1 8.60 -18.07 0.05
CA MET A 1 7.21 -17.61 0.18
C MET A 1 6.33 -18.73 -0.37
N LYS A 2 5.45 -19.27 0.46
CA LYS A 2 4.50 -20.32 0.08
C LYS A 2 3.28 -19.76 -0.66
N VAL A 3 2.91 -18.50 -0.37
CA VAL A 3 1.85 -17.81 -1.12
C VAL A 3 2.21 -17.77 -2.60
N GLN A 4 1.23 -18.07 -3.45
CA GLN A 4 1.34 -18.01 -4.91
C GLN A 4 0.46 -16.86 -5.42
N PRO A 5 0.96 -15.60 -5.47
CA PRO A 5 0.09 -14.45 -5.63
C PRO A 5 -0.75 -14.49 -6.90
N ARG A 6 -0.18 -15.01 -8.01
CA ARG A 6 -0.92 -15.13 -9.25
C ARG A 6 -2.17 -16.01 -9.09
N GLN A 7 -1.97 -17.23 -8.59
CA GLN A 7 -3.06 -18.20 -8.41
C GLN A 7 -4.12 -17.65 -7.46
N GLN A 8 -3.71 -17.04 -6.35
CA GLN A 8 -4.63 -16.50 -5.35
C GLN A 8 -5.46 -15.32 -5.89
N ILE A 9 -4.86 -14.41 -6.67
CA ILE A 9 -5.61 -13.32 -7.32
C ILE A 9 -6.61 -13.89 -8.33
N ILE A 10 -6.22 -14.88 -9.14
CA ILE A 10 -7.12 -15.56 -10.09
C ILE A 10 -8.32 -16.19 -9.38
N ASP A 11 -8.09 -16.84 -8.23
CA ASP A 11 -9.17 -17.46 -7.45
C ASP A 11 -10.10 -16.41 -6.84
N ILE A 12 -9.55 -15.29 -6.36
CA ILE A 12 -10.35 -14.15 -5.87
C ILE A 12 -11.17 -13.52 -7.01
N TRP A 13 -10.59 -13.34 -8.20
CA TRP A 13 -11.31 -12.81 -9.36
C TRP A 13 -12.47 -13.71 -9.76
N ARG A 14 -12.25 -15.02 -9.79
CA ARG A 14 -13.31 -16.00 -10.04
C ARG A 14 -14.42 -15.91 -8.99
N ALA A 15 -14.04 -15.84 -7.72
CA ALA A 15 -15.00 -15.74 -6.62
C ALA A 15 -15.78 -14.42 -6.64
N THR A 16 -15.11 -13.31 -6.90
CA THR A 16 -15.69 -11.96 -7.04
C THR A 16 -16.68 -11.92 -8.20
N ALA A 17 -16.27 -12.37 -9.39
CA ALA A 17 -17.14 -12.37 -10.56
C ALA A 17 -18.39 -13.25 -10.33
N ARG A 18 -18.21 -14.44 -9.73
CA ARG A 18 -19.32 -15.33 -9.36
C ARG A 18 -20.27 -14.72 -8.34
N SER A 19 -19.76 -14.07 -7.30
CA SER A 19 -20.60 -13.48 -6.24
C SER A 19 -21.36 -12.26 -6.75
N SER A 20 -20.81 -11.56 -7.73
CA SER A 20 -21.20 -10.18 -8.02
C SER A 20 -21.90 -10.03 -9.35
N TYR A 21 -21.75 -10.97 -10.29
CA TYR A 21 -22.46 -10.95 -11.56
C TYR A 21 -23.50 -12.07 -11.61
N VAL A 22 -24.76 -11.72 -11.32
CA VAL A 22 -25.89 -12.65 -11.25
C VAL A 22 -26.99 -12.17 -12.21
N ASP A 23 -27.58 -13.11 -12.95
CA ASP A 23 -28.65 -12.82 -13.92
C ASP A 23 -28.31 -11.69 -14.90
N LYS A 24 -27.05 -11.65 -15.37
CA LYS A 24 -26.49 -10.65 -16.28
C LYS A 24 -26.42 -9.21 -15.73
N SER A 25 -26.57 -9.06 -14.41
CA SER A 25 -26.49 -7.78 -13.71
C SER A 25 -25.40 -7.81 -12.64
N TRP A 26 -24.77 -6.67 -12.42
CA TRP A 26 -23.85 -6.50 -11.31
C TRP A 26 -24.63 -6.21 -10.03
N ILE A 27 -24.33 -6.95 -8.97
CA ILE A 27 -24.99 -6.85 -7.68
C ILE A 27 -24.05 -6.19 -6.69
N TRP A 28 -24.45 -5.01 -6.23
CA TRP A 28 -23.73 -4.20 -5.25
C TRP A 28 -23.95 -4.64 -3.81
N GLY A 29 -23.09 -4.13 -2.93
CA GLY A 29 -23.13 -4.38 -1.49
C GLY A 29 -22.36 -5.63 -1.05
N GLY A 30 -22.48 -5.98 0.22
CA GLY A 30 -21.79 -7.10 0.86
C GLY A 30 -22.31 -7.27 2.28
N ARG A 31 -21.44 -7.70 3.19
CA ARG A 31 -21.76 -7.78 4.63
C ARG A 31 -22.30 -6.46 5.20
N ASP A 32 -21.66 -5.36 4.83
CA ASP A 32 -21.93 -4.02 5.37
C ASP A 32 -22.87 -3.18 4.48
N GLY A 33 -23.55 -3.83 3.53
CA GLY A 33 -24.43 -3.16 2.57
C GLY A 33 -23.69 -2.43 1.44
N SER A 34 -24.43 -1.68 0.63
CA SER A 34 -23.90 -0.88 -0.48
C SER A 34 -23.66 0.56 0.01
N ASN A 35 -22.45 1.05 -0.19
CA ASN A 35 -22.05 2.43 0.04
C ASN A 35 -20.83 2.76 -0.85
N SER A 36 -20.52 4.05 -0.94
CA SER A 36 -19.45 4.61 -1.80
C SER A 36 -18.10 3.92 -1.60
N ILE A 37 -17.79 3.50 -0.37
CA ILE A 37 -16.52 2.87 0.00
C ILE A 37 -16.57 1.37 -0.30
N SER A 38 -17.57 0.66 0.22
CA SER A 38 -17.67 -0.81 0.05
C SER A 38 -17.78 -1.21 -1.42
N ASP A 39 -18.50 -0.44 -2.23
CA ASP A 39 -18.63 -0.73 -3.65
C ASP A 39 -17.34 -0.39 -4.42
N ALA A 40 -16.56 0.60 -3.97
CA ALA A 40 -15.23 0.85 -4.51
C ALA A 40 -14.24 -0.26 -4.16
N GLU A 41 -14.26 -0.74 -2.92
CA GLU A 41 -13.43 -1.87 -2.46
C GLU A 41 -13.73 -3.15 -3.24
N HIS A 42 -15.01 -3.38 -3.51
CA HIS A 42 -15.48 -4.47 -4.35
C HIS A 42 -14.89 -4.37 -5.77
N LEU A 43 -14.98 -3.21 -6.42
CA LEU A 43 -14.39 -3.02 -7.76
C LEU A 43 -12.87 -3.13 -7.75
N LEU A 44 -12.20 -2.64 -6.70
CA LEU A 44 -10.76 -2.72 -6.54
C LEU A 44 -10.24 -4.15 -6.36
N CYS A 45 -11.08 -5.11 -5.99
CA CYS A 45 -10.70 -6.53 -6.04
C CYS A 45 -10.33 -6.98 -7.46
N LEU A 46 -10.92 -6.36 -8.50
CA LEU A 46 -10.59 -6.57 -9.91
C LEU A 46 -9.61 -5.52 -10.43
N MET A 47 -9.90 -4.25 -10.18
CA MET A 47 -9.17 -3.13 -10.80
C MET A 47 -7.78 -2.93 -10.23
N ASN A 48 -7.53 -3.21 -8.94
CA ASN A 48 -6.22 -2.99 -8.34
C ASN A 48 -5.15 -3.94 -8.90
N PRO A 49 -5.36 -5.27 -8.95
CA PRO A 49 -4.36 -6.16 -9.57
C PRO A 49 -4.15 -5.87 -11.04
N ALA A 50 -5.21 -5.51 -11.78
CA ALA A 50 -5.10 -5.16 -13.19
C ALA A 50 -4.30 -3.87 -13.43
N ALA A 51 -4.41 -2.90 -12.52
CA ALA A 51 -3.68 -1.64 -12.59
C ALA A 51 -2.20 -1.81 -12.21
N GLU A 52 -1.91 -2.61 -11.18
CA GLU A 52 -0.60 -2.65 -10.52
C GLU A 52 0.30 -3.83 -10.94
N VAL A 53 -0.27 -4.90 -11.51
CA VAL A 53 0.48 -6.10 -11.87
C VAL A 53 0.37 -6.36 -13.39
N PRO A 54 1.45 -6.18 -14.17
CA PRO A 54 1.39 -6.22 -15.65
C PRO A 54 0.85 -7.51 -16.28
N THR A 55 0.82 -8.62 -15.55
CA THR A 55 0.35 -9.92 -16.03
C THR A 55 -1.16 -10.15 -15.83
N PHE A 56 -1.88 -9.15 -15.32
CA PHE A 56 -3.33 -9.16 -15.03
C PHE A 56 -4.11 -8.15 -15.89
N LYS A 57 -3.71 -7.95 -17.15
CA LYS A 57 -4.34 -6.96 -18.04
C LYS A 57 -5.83 -7.24 -18.22
N LEU A 58 -6.64 -6.21 -18.05
CA LEU A 58 -8.09 -6.20 -18.34
C LEU A 58 -8.44 -5.24 -19.47
N ASP A 59 -7.53 -4.34 -19.84
CA ASP A 59 -7.70 -3.21 -20.77
C ASP A 59 -7.28 -3.50 -22.22
N ASP A 60 -6.60 -4.62 -22.47
CA ASP A 60 -6.16 -5.05 -23.79
C ASP A 60 -6.65 -6.48 -24.10
N PRO A 61 -7.72 -6.65 -24.90
CA PRO A 61 -8.28 -7.95 -25.27
C PRO A 61 -7.28 -8.92 -25.92
N ASP A 62 -6.29 -8.40 -26.65
CA ASP A 62 -5.32 -9.21 -27.41
C ASP A 62 -4.19 -9.73 -26.51
N GLN A 63 -3.98 -9.11 -25.34
CA GLN A 63 -2.93 -9.48 -24.38
C GLN A 63 -3.48 -10.08 -23.07
N MET A 64 -4.81 -10.26 -22.97
CA MET A 64 -5.43 -10.87 -21.81
C MET A 64 -5.03 -12.35 -21.69
N ALA A 65 -4.51 -12.74 -20.53
CA ALA A 65 -4.07 -14.11 -20.30
C ALA A 65 -5.27 -15.10 -20.24
N GLU A 66 -5.07 -16.34 -20.67
CA GLU A 66 -6.13 -17.36 -20.73
C GLU A 66 -6.74 -17.65 -19.36
N ASP A 67 -5.91 -17.75 -18.31
CA ASP A 67 -6.36 -17.96 -16.93
C ASP A 67 -7.17 -16.77 -16.37
N VAL A 68 -6.89 -15.54 -16.83
CA VAL A 68 -7.68 -14.34 -16.53
C VAL A 68 -9.06 -14.41 -17.19
N VAL A 69 -9.11 -14.75 -18.48
CA VAL A 69 -10.38 -14.92 -19.21
C VAL A 69 -11.22 -16.01 -18.54
N ASP A 70 -10.59 -17.12 -18.15
CA ASP A 70 -11.26 -18.23 -17.47
C ASP A 70 -11.80 -17.85 -16.09
N ALA A 71 -11.05 -17.06 -15.32
CA ALA A 71 -11.50 -16.55 -14.02
C ALA A 71 -12.74 -15.66 -14.16
N LEU A 72 -12.76 -14.81 -15.20
CA LEU A 72 -13.82 -13.83 -15.43
C LEU A 72 -14.86 -14.29 -16.45
N ARG A 73 -14.91 -15.57 -16.81
CA ARG A 73 -15.78 -16.11 -17.87
C ARG A 73 -17.27 -15.76 -17.71
N VAL A 74 -17.75 -15.56 -16.47
CA VAL A 74 -19.13 -15.11 -16.21
C VAL A 74 -19.40 -13.69 -16.75
N LEU A 75 -18.37 -12.86 -16.85
CA LEU A 75 -18.38 -11.53 -17.47
C LEU A 75 -18.18 -11.58 -19.00
N GLY A 76 -17.96 -12.76 -19.60
CA GLY A 76 -17.84 -12.93 -21.05
C GLY A 76 -16.45 -13.38 -21.51
N ASP A 77 -16.16 -13.16 -22.79
CA ASP A 77 -14.85 -13.43 -23.41
C ASP A 77 -13.88 -12.24 -23.27
N SER A 78 -12.68 -12.34 -23.86
CA SER A 78 -11.64 -11.30 -23.77
C SER A 78 -12.06 -9.94 -24.33
N VAL A 79 -13.10 -9.87 -25.19
CA VAL A 79 -13.64 -8.62 -25.74
C VAL A 79 -14.81 -8.11 -24.89
N GLU A 80 -15.66 -9.00 -24.40
CA GLU A 80 -16.81 -8.64 -23.57
C GLU A 80 -16.42 -8.19 -22.16
N ILE A 81 -15.40 -8.80 -21.54
CA ILE A 81 -14.93 -8.46 -20.18
C ILE A 81 -14.66 -6.95 -20.04
N PRO A 82 -13.74 -6.33 -20.81
CA PRO A 82 -13.47 -4.89 -20.66
C PRO A 82 -14.70 -4.03 -20.96
N ARG A 83 -15.52 -4.41 -21.95
CA ARG A 83 -16.74 -3.67 -22.27
C ARG A 83 -17.75 -3.68 -21.11
N ARG A 84 -17.94 -4.82 -20.43
CA ARG A 84 -18.82 -4.90 -19.26
C ARG A 84 -18.26 -4.10 -18.09
N LEU A 85 -16.94 -4.12 -17.88
CA LEU A 85 -16.28 -3.30 -16.87
C LEU A 85 -16.50 -1.80 -17.10
N VAL A 86 -16.48 -1.32 -18.36
CA VAL A 86 -16.83 0.08 -18.67
C VAL A 86 -18.23 0.43 -18.14
N GLY A 87 -19.21 -0.44 -18.38
CA GLY A 87 -20.58 -0.25 -17.89
C GLY A 87 -20.68 -0.26 -16.37
N ILE A 88 -20.08 -1.26 -15.71
CA ILE A 88 -20.10 -1.42 -14.25
C ILE A 88 -19.42 -0.24 -13.54
N LEU A 89 -18.24 0.18 -14.04
CA LEU A 89 -17.53 1.33 -13.49
C LEU A 89 -18.34 2.62 -13.69
N THR A 90 -18.94 2.81 -14.88
CA THR A 90 -19.81 3.97 -15.15
C THR A 90 -20.99 4.00 -14.18
N GLU A 91 -21.63 2.85 -13.93
CA GLU A 91 -22.73 2.75 -12.97
C GLU A 91 -22.28 3.17 -11.56
N TYR A 92 -21.11 2.74 -11.10
CA TYR A 92 -20.56 3.16 -9.81
C TYR A 92 -20.39 4.69 -9.72
N PHE A 93 -19.73 5.32 -10.70
CA PHE A 93 -19.49 6.77 -10.64
C PHE A 93 -20.79 7.57 -10.70
N VAL A 94 -21.78 7.10 -11.48
CA VAL A 94 -23.11 7.75 -11.54
C VAL A 94 -23.89 7.56 -10.25
N ARG A 95 -23.84 6.36 -9.66
CA ARG A 95 -24.56 6.02 -8.41
C ARG A 95 -24.07 6.85 -7.23
N TYR A 96 -22.79 7.20 -7.20
CA TYR A 96 -22.15 7.96 -6.13
C TYR A 96 -21.83 9.40 -6.54
N SER A 97 -22.76 10.00 -7.27
CA SER A 97 -22.86 11.43 -7.56
C SER A 97 -24.26 11.95 -7.18
N ASP A 98 -24.36 13.23 -6.82
CA ASP A 98 -25.65 13.89 -6.61
C ASP A 98 -26.35 14.26 -7.94
N GLU A 99 -27.52 14.91 -7.85
CA GLU A 99 -28.32 15.31 -9.01
C GLU A 99 -27.58 16.28 -9.96
N ASP A 100 -26.69 17.11 -9.42
CA ASP A 100 -25.86 18.06 -10.15
C ASP A 100 -24.55 17.42 -10.67
N GLY A 101 -24.32 16.14 -10.36
CA GLY A 101 -23.15 15.36 -10.76
C GLY A 101 -21.97 15.43 -9.78
N THR A 102 -22.11 16.14 -8.66
CA THR A 102 -21.11 16.28 -7.60
C THR A 102 -20.80 14.91 -6.98
N PRO A 103 -19.54 14.48 -6.93
CA PRO A 103 -19.18 13.21 -6.32
C PRO A 103 -19.50 13.15 -4.81
N LEU A 104 -20.06 12.02 -4.37
CA LEU A 104 -20.42 11.74 -2.98
C LEU A 104 -19.39 10.80 -2.30
N PHE A 105 -18.94 11.19 -1.11
CA PHE A 105 -17.90 10.50 -0.32
C PHE A 105 -18.39 10.05 1.07
N SER A 106 -19.68 9.75 1.16
CA SER A 106 -20.35 9.34 2.39
C SER A 106 -19.76 8.06 2.98
N GLY A 107 -19.52 8.03 4.29
CA GLY A 107 -19.15 6.80 5.01
C GLY A 107 -20.27 5.76 5.11
N GLY A 108 -21.53 6.19 4.99
CA GLY A 108 -22.69 5.31 4.86
C GLY A 108 -22.77 4.23 5.94
N GLY A 109 -22.95 2.98 5.51
CA GLY A 109 -23.08 1.82 6.39
C GLY A 109 -21.84 1.45 7.21
N TYR A 110 -20.71 2.14 7.05
CA TYR A 110 -19.51 1.94 7.88
C TYR A 110 -19.54 2.75 9.17
N PHE A 111 -20.33 3.83 9.24
CA PHE A 111 -20.54 4.53 10.49
C PHE A 111 -21.33 3.65 11.46
N ARG A 112 -20.83 3.55 12.69
CA ARG A 112 -21.49 2.86 13.80
C ARG A 112 -21.71 3.85 14.93
N SER A 113 -22.77 3.64 15.73
CA SER A 113 -22.95 4.40 16.97
C SER A 113 -22.00 3.88 18.05
N GLY A 114 -21.53 4.79 18.92
CA GLY A 114 -20.85 4.44 20.16
C GLY A 114 -21.71 3.57 21.09
N ASP A 115 -23.03 3.78 21.04
CA ASP A 115 -24.04 2.96 21.71
C ASP A 115 -24.81 2.13 20.67
N PRO A 116 -24.64 0.80 20.64
CA PRO A 116 -25.34 -0.08 19.69
C PRO A 116 -26.87 -0.01 19.73
N SER A 117 -27.46 0.54 20.78
CA SER A 117 -28.91 0.74 20.91
C SER A 117 -29.44 1.97 20.17
N ILE A 118 -28.55 2.87 19.71
CA ILE A 118 -28.90 4.10 19.01
C ILE A 118 -28.54 3.97 17.54
N GLU A 119 -29.52 4.19 16.65
CA GLU A 119 -29.29 4.18 15.21
C GLU A 119 -28.61 5.48 14.73
N VAL A 120 -27.72 5.33 13.75
CA VAL A 120 -27.07 6.47 13.09
C VAL A 120 -28.05 7.13 12.12
N SER A 121 -28.22 8.44 12.22
CA SER A 121 -29.12 9.23 11.35
C SER A 121 -28.69 9.21 9.87
N LYS A 122 -29.60 9.55 8.95
CA LYS A 122 -29.29 9.60 7.51
C LYS A 122 -28.30 10.71 7.18
N GLU A 123 -28.40 11.83 7.88
CA GLU A 123 -27.53 12.98 7.79
C GLU A 123 -26.10 12.59 8.16
N GLN A 124 -25.92 11.88 9.28
CA GLN A 124 -24.63 11.34 9.71
C GLN A 124 -24.07 10.28 8.77
N GLN A 125 -24.94 9.42 8.19
CA GLN A 125 -24.51 8.47 7.16
C GLN A 125 -23.96 9.18 5.91
N GLY A 126 -24.45 10.38 5.61
CA GLY A 126 -24.03 11.22 4.49
C GLY A 126 -22.71 11.98 4.69
N LEU A 127 -22.10 11.92 5.88
CA LEU A 127 -20.86 12.62 6.19
C LEU A 127 -19.68 12.07 5.37
N ASP A 128 -18.88 13.00 4.84
CA ASP A 128 -17.67 12.67 4.11
C ASP A 128 -16.57 12.16 5.06
N VAL A 129 -15.84 11.15 4.61
CA VAL A 129 -14.78 10.50 5.41
C VAL A 129 -13.52 10.30 4.57
N VAL A 130 -12.35 10.43 5.19
CA VAL A 130 -11.04 10.31 4.53
C VAL A 130 -10.85 8.94 3.87
N ASP A 131 -11.39 7.86 4.45
CA ASP A 131 -11.41 6.53 3.80
C ASP A 131 -12.07 6.57 2.41
N SER A 132 -13.16 7.33 2.27
CA SER A 132 -13.87 7.46 0.99
C SER A 132 -13.09 8.30 -0.02
N PHE A 133 -12.36 9.33 0.42
CA PHE A 133 -11.47 10.07 -0.48
C PHE A 133 -10.31 9.18 -0.94
N GLY A 134 -9.65 8.50 0.00
CA GLY A 134 -8.50 7.64 -0.28
C GLY A 134 -8.82 6.50 -1.24
N ILE A 135 -9.90 5.75 -0.98
CA ILE A 135 -10.34 4.67 -1.88
C ILE A 135 -10.72 5.19 -3.27
N SER A 136 -11.27 6.41 -3.34
CA SER A 136 -11.65 7.04 -4.61
C SER A 136 -10.46 7.46 -5.44
N VAL A 137 -9.35 7.90 -4.82
CA VAL A 137 -8.11 8.16 -5.53
C VAL A 137 -7.61 6.89 -6.20
N THR A 138 -7.52 5.78 -5.45
CA THR A 138 -7.06 4.50 -5.99
C THR A 138 -7.95 4.02 -7.14
N LEU A 139 -9.27 3.99 -6.95
CA LEU A 139 -10.19 3.51 -7.99
C LEU A 139 -10.21 4.42 -9.23
N SER A 140 -10.15 5.74 -9.05
CA SER A 140 -10.17 6.67 -10.18
C SER A 140 -8.90 6.57 -11.00
N LEU A 141 -7.72 6.47 -10.38
CA LEU A 141 -6.45 6.25 -11.09
C LEU A 141 -6.41 4.91 -11.83
N ALA A 142 -6.93 3.84 -11.22
CA ALA A 142 -7.05 2.54 -11.88
C ALA A 142 -8.00 2.62 -13.09
N THR A 143 -9.14 3.31 -12.93
CA THR A 143 -10.15 3.49 -13.98
C THR A 143 -9.64 4.34 -15.14
N ILE A 144 -8.99 5.47 -14.87
CA ILE A 144 -8.44 6.36 -15.91
C ILE A 144 -7.38 5.62 -16.72
N GLY A 145 -6.48 4.89 -16.04
CA GLY A 145 -5.48 4.05 -16.72
C GLY A 145 -6.12 3.01 -17.62
N PHE A 146 -7.09 2.25 -17.11
CA PHE A 146 -7.86 1.27 -17.86
C PHE A 146 -8.56 1.89 -19.08
N ALA A 147 -9.28 3.01 -18.88
CA ALA A 147 -10.05 3.68 -19.93
C ALA A 147 -9.14 4.15 -21.08
N ARG A 148 -7.97 4.73 -20.78
CA ARG A 148 -7.03 5.23 -21.79
C ARG A 148 -6.43 4.12 -22.64
N VAL A 149 -5.99 3.03 -22.03
CA VAL A 149 -5.43 1.89 -22.77
C VAL A 149 -6.53 1.23 -23.61
N PHE A 150 -7.70 0.97 -23.02
CA PHE A 150 -8.80 0.33 -23.74
C PHE A 150 -9.33 1.19 -24.89
N ARG A 151 -9.38 2.52 -24.73
CA ARG A 151 -9.72 3.45 -25.81
C ARG A 151 -8.79 3.33 -27.01
N GLY A 152 -7.50 3.07 -26.78
CA GLY A 152 -6.49 2.91 -27.83
C GLY A 152 -6.75 1.72 -28.76
N VAL A 153 -7.31 0.63 -28.23
CA VAL A 153 -7.59 -0.60 -28.98
C VAL A 153 -9.01 -0.64 -29.60
N VAL A 154 -9.97 0.09 -29.02
CA VAL A 154 -11.35 0.13 -29.53
C VAL A 154 -11.45 0.98 -30.79
N LYS A 155 -12.11 0.46 -31.85
CA LYS A 155 -12.41 1.20 -33.10
C LYS A 155 -13.85 1.72 -33.20
N ARG A 156 -14.79 1.11 -32.46
CA ARG A 156 -16.23 1.42 -32.52
C ARG A 156 -16.52 2.78 -31.86
N ALA A 157 -17.23 3.66 -32.55
CA ALA A 157 -17.41 5.05 -32.12
C ALA A 157 -18.31 5.20 -30.88
N ASP A 158 -19.38 4.40 -30.77
CA ASP A 158 -20.27 4.33 -29.61
C ASP A 158 -19.53 3.91 -28.34
N LEU A 159 -18.73 2.84 -28.42
CA LEU A 159 -17.97 2.33 -27.27
C LEU A 159 -16.87 3.32 -26.86
N ARG A 160 -16.25 4.04 -27.81
CA ARG A 160 -15.33 5.14 -27.49
C ARG A 160 -16.02 6.26 -26.70
N GLN A 161 -17.26 6.62 -27.03
CA GLN A 161 -18.00 7.63 -26.29
C GLN A 161 -18.33 7.17 -24.86
N GLU A 162 -18.65 5.88 -24.67
CA GLU A 162 -18.85 5.30 -23.33
C GLU A 162 -17.56 5.36 -22.50
N ILE A 163 -16.41 5.04 -23.10
CA ILE A 163 -15.09 5.12 -22.45
C ILE A 163 -14.73 6.58 -22.11
N ASP A 164 -14.97 7.52 -23.03
CA ASP A 164 -14.73 8.95 -22.79
C ASP A 164 -15.62 9.50 -21.66
N LYS A 165 -16.86 9.00 -21.54
CA LYS A 165 -17.75 9.33 -20.42
C LYS A 165 -17.19 8.78 -19.10
N LEU A 166 -16.74 7.53 -19.08
CA LEU A 166 -16.14 6.90 -17.90
C LEU A 166 -14.90 7.67 -17.43
N GLU A 167 -13.99 8.02 -18.34
CA GLU A 167 -12.78 8.77 -18.02
C GLU A 167 -13.11 10.14 -17.39
N ARG A 168 -14.10 10.86 -17.94
CA ARG A 168 -14.55 12.15 -17.38
C ARG A 168 -15.13 12.01 -15.97
N LEU A 169 -15.97 11.01 -15.74
CA LEU A 169 -16.56 10.75 -14.42
C LEU A 169 -15.49 10.40 -13.38
N ALA A 170 -14.54 9.54 -13.76
CA ALA A 170 -13.42 9.17 -12.90
C ALA A 170 -12.52 10.38 -12.60
N SER A 171 -12.24 11.23 -13.60
CA SER A 171 -11.45 12.44 -13.41
C SER A 171 -12.13 13.45 -12.47
N ALA A 172 -13.43 13.70 -12.64
CA ALA A 172 -14.17 14.60 -11.76
C ALA A 172 -14.17 14.10 -10.29
N ARG A 173 -14.37 12.79 -10.08
CA ARG A 173 -14.29 12.19 -8.75
C ARG A 173 -12.88 12.25 -8.16
N LEU A 174 -11.84 12.05 -8.97
CA LEU A 174 -10.46 12.16 -8.53
C LEU A 174 -10.16 13.58 -8.02
N THR A 175 -10.52 14.61 -8.79
CA THR A 175 -10.35 16.02 -8.40
C THR A 175 -11.08 16.33 -7.10
N ALA A 176 -12.35 15.91 -6.97
CA ALA A 176 -13.13 16.13 -5.74
C ALA A 176 -12.53 15.39 -4.52
N ALA A 177 -12.01 14.18 -4.71
CA ALA A 177 -11.35 13.41 -3.65
C ALA A 177 -10.06 14.10 -3.17
N MET A 178 -9.25 14.62 -4.09
CA MET A 178 -8.03 15.37 -3.77
C MET A 178 -8.32 16.64 -2.96
N ILE A 179 -9.38 17.37 -3.33
CA ILE A 179 -9.85 18.53 -2.57
C ILE A 179 -10.35 18.12 -1.18
N GLY A 180 -11.11 17.03 -1.09
CA GLY A 180 -11.54 16.45 0.19
C GLY A 180 -10.35 16.14 1.11
N MET A 181 -9.29 15.51 0.57
CA MET A 181 -8.06 15.23 1.32
C MET A 181 -7.33 16.51 1.77
N LEU A 182 -7.23 17.54 0.92
CA LEU A 182 -6.63 18.82 1.32
C LEU A 182 -7.38 19.46 2.49
N ARG A 183 -8.73 19.42 2.44
CA ARG A 183 -9.61 20.00 3.45
C ARG A 183 -9.78 19.14 4.71
N SER A 184 -9.22 17.92 4.70
CA SER A 184 -9.17 17.01 5.85
C SER A 184 -7.82 17.05 6.57
N PHE A 185 -6.82 17.76 6.02
CA PHE A 185 -5.52 17.92 6.66
C PHE A 185 -5.62 18.79 7.92
N SER A 186 -5.04 18.32 9.01
CA SER A 186 -5.12 18.92 10.33
C SER A 186 -3.73 19.07 10.95
N VAL A 187 -3.53 20.19 11.63
CA VAL A 187 -2.38 20.45 12.51
C VAL A 187 -2.94 20.83 13.87
N ASN A 188 -2.62 20.05 14.88
CA ASN A 188 -3.04 20.30 16.25
C ASN A 188 -1.84 20.80 17.06
N VAL A 189 -1.92 22.06 17.53
CA VAL A 189 -0.87 22.72 18.32
C VAL A 189 -1.28 22.81 19.78
N PHE A 190 -0.40 22.39 20.69
CA PHE A 190 -0.67 22.30 22.12
C PHE A 190 0.52 22.67 23.01
N GLU A 191 0.24 23.01 24.26
CA GLU A 191 1.26 23.36 25.25
C GLU A 191 1.98 22.11 25.77
N VAL A 192 3.26 22.26 26.14
CA VAL A 192 4.09 21.21 26.75
C VAL A 192 3.43 20.61 27.99
N ASP A 193 2.82 21.46 28.82
CA ASP A 193 2.23 21.07 30.10
C ASP A 193 0.77 20.61 29.98
N SER A 194 0.19 20.61 28.77
CA SER A 194 -1.13 20.06 28.51
C SER A 194 -1.13 18.53 28.59
N THR A 195 -2.31 17.91 28.66
CA THR A 195 -2.43 16.44 28.64
C THR A 195 -1.78 15.84 27.40
N LEU A 196 -2.04 16.42 26.21
CA LEU A 196 -1.44 15.98 24.94
C LEU A 196 0.10 16.10 24.97
N GLY A 197 0.61 17.24 25.46
CA GLY A 197 2.04 17.49 25.58
C GLY A 197 2.75 16.49 26.50
N ARG A 198 2.16 16.22 27.67
CA ARG A 198 2.70 15.24 28.62
C ARG A 198 2.69 13.82 28.06
N THR A 199 1.63 13.43 27.36
CA THR A 199 1.54 12.11 26.72
C THR A 199 2.62 11.96 25.64
N LEU A 200 2.78 12.97 24.77
CA LEU A 200 3.82 12.96 23.73
C LEU A 200 5.22 12.83 24.34
N ILE A 201 5.54 13.65 25.35
CA ILE A 201 6.85 13.64 26.02
C ILE A 201 7.10 12.28 26.68
N HIS A 202 6.09 11.72 27.36
CA HIS A 202 6.22 10.41 27.99
C HIS A 202 6.48 9.31 26.95
N MET A 203 5.79 9.33 25.82
CA MET A 203 5.96 8.37 24.74
C MET A 203 7.37 8.45 24.11
N VAL A 204 7.89 9.65 23.84
CA VAL A 204 9.21 9.77 23.20
C VAL A 204 10.38 9.57 24.18
N ASN A 205 10.15 9.75 25.48
CA ASN A 205 11.19 9.65 26.51
C ASN A 205 11.47 8.20 26.94
N GLN A 206 12.13 7.45 26.07
CA GLN A 206 12.46 6.04 26.30
C GLN A 206 13.58 5.81 27.34
N ASN A 207 14.34 6.86 27.69
CA ASN A 207 15.50 6.80 28.58
C ASN A 207 15.27 7.48 29.94
N ALA A 208 14.03 7.88 30.24
CA ALA A 208 13.66 8.59 31.48
C ALA A 208 14.51 9.84 31.77
N LEU A 209 14.89 10.60 30.74
CA LEU A 209 15.59 11.87 30.87
C LEU A 209 14.66 12.97 31.45
N PRO A 210 15.20 14.06 32.03
CA PRO A 210 14.38 15.17 32.48
C PRO A 210 13.55 15.77 31.33
N ASN A 211 12.25 16.02 31.54
CA ASN A 211 11.33 16.51 30.51
C ASN A 211 11.84 17.73 29.74
N ARG A 212 12.55 18.66 30.41
CA ARG A 212 13.11 19.85 29.77
C ARG A 212 14.11 19.50 28.66
N VAL A 213 14.95 18.49 28.88
CA VAL A 213 15.95 18.02 27.90
C VAL A 213 15.23 17.42 26.70
N ILE A 214 14.27 16.52 26.93
CA ILE A 214 13.47 15.89 25.88
C ILE A 214 12.71 16.91 25.04
N VAL A 215 12.10 17.92 25.67
CA VAL A 215 11.38 18.97 24.95
C VAL A 215 12.31 19.79 24.06
N GLU A 216 13.53 20.11 24.53
CA GLU A 216 14.51 20.85 23.74
C GLU A 216 15.02 20.02 22.56
N GLU A 217 15.37 18.76 22.78
CA GLU A 217 15.78 17.83 21.72
C GLU A 217 14.66 17.61 20.69
N LEU A 218 13.43 17.34 21.14
CA LEU A 218 12.29 17.13 20.27
C LEU A 218 11.99 18.36 19.41
N ARG A 219 12.04 19.56 19.99
CA ARG A 219 11.86 20.81 19.22
C ARG A 219 12.96 21.02 18.18
N ASN A 220 14.20 20.61 18.49
CA ASN A 220 15.30 20.72 17.57
C ASN A 220 15.12 19.78 16.37
N GLU A 221 14.70 18.53 16.61
CA GLU A 221 14.40 17.55 15.57
C GLU A 221 13.19 17.96 14.70
N LEU A 222 12.17 18.58 15.31
CA LEU A 222 10.95 19.00 14.59
C LEU A 222 11.04 20.38 13.93
N ARG A 223 12.18 21.07 14.01
CA ARG A 223 12.31 22.48 13.57
C ARG A 223 12.00 22.68 12.09
N GLU A 224 12.52 21.81 11.23
CA GLU A 224 12.29 21.90 9.78
C GLU A 224 10.83 21.65 9.41
N ILE A 225 10.20 20.67 10.07
CA ILE A 225 8.79 20.33 9.87
C ILE A 225 7.91 21.50 10.30
N HIS A 226 8.22 22.11 11.45
CA HIS A 226 7.51 23.26 11.97
C HIS A 226 7.56 24.46 11.01
N ALA A 227 8.75 24.74 10.43
CA ALA A 227 8.91 25.79 9.43
C ALA A 227 8.08 25.51 8.16
N GLY A 228 8.13 24.29 7.62
CA GLY A 228 7.35 23.90 6.44
C GLY A 228 5.84 23.98 6.68
N LEU A 229 5.35 23.55 7.85
CA LEU A 229 3.93 23.66 8.20
C LEU A 229 3.47 25.13 8.31
N ARG A 230 4.32 26.03 8.81
CA ARG A 230 4.01 27.45 8.93
C ARG A 230 3.97 28.14 7.57
N ASP A 231 4.95 27.87 6.71
CA ASP A 231 5.17 28.65 5.49
C ASP A 231 4.34 28.16 4.29
N GLU A 232 3.99 26.86 4.26
CA GLU A 232 3.52 26.22 3.01
C GLU A 232 2.09 25.63 3.09
N VAL A 233 1.48 25.57 4.28
CA VAL A 233 0.10 25.06 4.48
C VAL A 233 -0.91 26.21 4.38
N ILE A 234 -1.07 26.77 3.18
CA ILE A 234 -1.96 27.94 2.93
C ILE A 234 -3.33 27.52 2.34
N ILE A 235 -3.39 26.45 1.56
CA ILE A 235 -4.58 26.04 0.80
C ILE A 235 -5.41 25.00 1.56
N GLY A 236 -6.70 25.25 1.79
CA GLY A 236 -7.67 24.22 2.22
C GLY A 236 -7.59 23.78 3.70
N SER A 237 -6.58 24.19 4.46
CA SER A 237 -6.43 23.83 5.87
C SER A 237 -7.12 24.85 6.79
N GLY A 238 -7.70 24.38 7.90
CA GLY A 238 -8.54 25.18 8.79
C GLY A 238 -7.89 26.51 9.22
N ALA A 239 -8.58 27.62 8.96
CA ALA A 239 -8.13 29.00 9.06
C ALA A 239 -7.87 29.54 10.49
N GLY A 240 -7.41 28.72 11.44
CA GLY A 240 -7.34 29.09 12.86
C GLY A 240 -5.99 28.93 13.57
N GLN A 241 -4.98 28.31 12.96
CA GLN A 241 -3.75 27.93 13.68
C GLN A 241 -2.46 28.64 13.23
N GLY A 242 -2.48 29.44 12.15
CA GLY A 242 -1.28 30.12 11.64
C GLY A 242 -0.53 30.92 12.71
N GLY A 243 -1.26 31.68 13.55
CA GLY A 243 -0.66 32.46 14.64
C GLY A 243 -0.17 31.64 15.84
N ARG A 244 -0.57 30.36 15.97
CA ARG A 244 -0.08 29.47 17.05
C ARG A 244 1.19 28.74 16.65
N LEU A 245 1.33 28.41 15.36
CA LEU A 245 2.58 27.90 14.77
C LEU A 245 3.70 28.96 14.74
N ASP A 246 3.41 30.22 15.02
CA ASP A 246 4.44 31.23 15.21
C ASP A 246 5.18 31.10 16.56
N ASN A 247 4.62 30.36 17.52
CA ASN A 247 5.21 30.18 18.84
C ASN A 247 6.08 28.90 18.89
N PRO A 248 7.43 29.01 18.88
CA PRO A 248 8.32 27.85 18.90
C PRO A 248 8.30 27.09 20.24
N ASN A 249 7.59 27.60 21.25
CA ASN A 249 7.42 26.93 22.53
C ASN A 249 6.25 25.95 22.57
N LEU A 250 5.45 25.86 21.51
CA LEU A 250 4.37 24.89 21.45
C LEU A 250 4.87 23.58 20.83
N LEU A 251 4.23 22.48 21.21
CA LEU A 251 4.35 21.20 20.53
C LEU A 251 3.20 21.10 19.52
N PHE A 252 3.36 20.20 18.56
CA PHE A 252 2.33 19.97 17.55
C PHE A 252 2.30 18.53 17.09
N GLU A 253 1.22 18.18 16.42
CA GLU A 253 1.05 16.98 15.61
C GLU A 253 0.36 17.34 14.30
N CYS A 254 0.67 16.60 13.23
CA CYS A 254 0.09 16.82 11.92
C CYS A 254 -0.32 15.51 11.26
N GLY A 255 -1.31 15.60 10.36
CA GLY A 255 -1.86 14.47 9.63
C GLY A 255 -3.24 14.78 9.10
N TRP A 256 -4.08 13.75 9.01
CA TRP A 256 -5.45 13.89 8.51
C TRP A 256 -6.45 13.60 9.62
N SER A 257 -7.49 14.45 9.71
CA SER A 257 -8.67 14.18 10.51
C SER A 257 -9.48 13.02 9.90
N TRP A 258 -10.57 12.61 10.55
CA TRP A 258 -11.42 11.54 10.02
C TRP A 258 -12.23 11.96 8.80
N GLY A 259 -12.53 13.25 8.65
CA GLY A 259 -13.27 13.82 7.54
C GLY A 259 -12.83 15.25 7.26
N ILE A 260 -13.64 15.99 6.49
CA ILE A 260 -13.39 17.41 6.23
C ILE A 260 -13.45 18.17 7.55
N VAL A 261 -12.38 18.92 7.86
CA VAL A 261 -12.27 19.68 9.11
C VAL A 261 -13.33 20.78 9.14
N LYS A 262 -14.01 20.93 10.28
CA LYS A 262 -15.00 21.98 10.50
C LYS A 262 -14.40 23.36 10.26
N GLY A 263 -15.05 24.14 9.40
CA GLY A 263 -14.55 25.46 9.00
C GLY A 263 -13.37 25.44 8.02
N ALA A 264 -13.01 24.30 7.44
CA ALA A 264 -12.00 24.24 6.39
C ALA A 264 -12.42 25.08 5.16
N PRO A 265 -11.57 26.01 4.70
CA PRO A 265 -11.88 26.88 3.58
C PRO A 265 -12.11 26.07 2.29
N LYS A 266 -12.88 26.64 1.37
CA LYS A 266 -13.03 26.07 0.03
C LYS A 266 -11.73 26.24 -0.76
N VAL A 267 -11.42 25.28 -1.62
CA VAL A 267 -10.29 25.37 -2.55
C VAL A 267 -10.76 26.12 -3.80
N GLU A 268 -10.11 27.23 -4.14
CA GLU A 268 -10.49 28.08 -5.28
C GLU A 268 -10.04 27.48 -6.63
N GLY A 269 -10.77 27.79 -7.70
CA GLY A 269 -10.41 27.42 -9.07
C GLY A 269 -10.91 26.05 -9.54
N PHE A 270 -11.86 25.43 -8.82
CA PHE A 270 -12.41 24.10 -9.14
C PHE A 270 -13.94 24.08 -9.11
N ASP A 271 -14.57 24.95 -9.91
CA ASP A 271 -16.04 25.05 -9.97
C ASP A 271 -16.69 23.92 -10.80
N ASN A 272 -15.88 23.18 -11.56
CA ASN A 272 -16.30 22.08 -12.46
C ASN A 272 -16.70 20.78 -11.75
N ILE A 273 -16.41 20.63 -10.45
CA ILE A 273 -16.69 19.42 -9.67
C ILE A 273 -17.92 19.53 -8.76
N GLY A 274 -18.67 20.64 -8.84
CA GLY A 274 -19.83 20.91 -7.99
C GLY A 274 -19.47 21.52 -6.63
N PRO A 275 -20.46 21.77 -5.76
CA PRO A 275 -20.28 22.41 -4.46
C PRO A 275 -19.39 21.61 -3.49
N GLN A 276 -18.40 22.29 -2.92
CA GLN A 276 -17.59 21.76 -1.82
C GLN A 276 -18.38 21.81 -0.50
N ARG A 277 -18.70 20.63 0.06
CA ARG A 277 -19.49 20.45 1.29
C ARG A 277 -18.78 20.98 2.54
N ALA A 278 -19.56 21.34 3.57
CA ALA A 278 -19.03 21.78 4.86
C ALA A 278 -18.38 20.61 5.61
N GLY A 279 -17.40 20.91 6.46
CA GLY A 279 -16.74 19.92 7.31
C GLY A 279 -17.45 19.72 8.65
N ALA A 280 -17.43 18.48 9.13
CA ALA A 280 -17.96 18.08 10.44
C ALA A 280 -16.87 17.54 11.38
N ALA A 281 -15.68 17.24 10.85
CA ALA A 281 -14.63 16.65 11.65
C ALA A 281 -13.94 17.69 12.53
N GLU A 282 -13.57 17.28 13.74
CA GLU A 282 -12.71 18.10 14.58
C GLU A 282 -11.34 18.35 13.94
N ASN A 283 -10.71 19.44 14.35
CA ASN A 283 -9.37 19.83 13.88
C ASN A 283 -8.28 19.10 14.69
N ALA A 284 -8.25 17.77 14.59
CA ALA A 284 -7.22 16.91 15.16
C ALA A 284 -6.84 15.81 14.16
N PRO A 285 -5.55 15.43 14.06
CA PRO A 285 -5.15 14.32 13.22
C PRO A 285 -5.43 12.98 13.90
N TYR A 286 -5.94 12.03 13.11
CA TYR A 286 -6.20 10.67 13.53
C TYR A 286 -5.19 9.75 12.85
N LEU A 287 -4.46 8.94 13.62
CA LEU A 287 -3.38 8.11 13.08
C LEU A 287 -3.87 7.14 11.97
N TYR A 288 -5.05 6.54 12.14
CA TYR A 288 -5.65 5.68 11.12
C TYR A 288 -5.87 6.42 9.78
N PHE A 289 -6.60 7.53 9.81
CA PHE A 289 -6.92 8.30 8.61
C PHE A 289 -5.69 8.96 8.01
N THR A 290 -4.70 9.29 8.83
CA THR A 290 -3.38 9.75 8.39
C THR A 290 -2.68 8.69 7.55
N VAL A 291 -2.61 7.43 8.00
CA VAL A 291 -2.00 6.36 7.19
C VAL A 291 -2.75 6.14 5.87
N VAL A 292 -4.07 6.19 5.89
CA VAL A 292 -4.88 6.06 4.66
C VAL A 292 -4.62 7.19 3.68
N ALA A 293 -4.55 8.43 4.17
CA ALA A 293 -4.22 9.57 3.33
C ALA A 293 -2.79 9.47 2.79
N LEU A 294 -1.82 9.00 3.59
CA LEU A 294 -0.45 8.79 3.13
C LEU A 294 -0.38 7.80 1.96
N ASP A 295 -1.04 6.65 2.09
CA ASP A 295 -1.10 5.63 1.02
C ASP A 295 -1.80 6.17 -0.25
N ALA A 296 -2.92 6.90 -0.08
CA ALA A 296 -3.67 7.44 -1.21
C ALA A 296 -2.90 8.55 -1.96
N VAL A 297 -2.23 9.43 -1.22
CA VAL A 297 -1.46 10.53 -1.79
C VAL A 297 -0.20 10.01 -2.49
N GLU A 298 0.45 8.96 -1.98
CA GLU A 298 1.56 8.29 -2.68
C GLU A 298 1.18 7.82 -4.08
N ALA A 299 -0.05 7.31 -4.26
CA ALA A 299 -0.52 6.85 -5.57
C ALA A 299 -0.57 7.98 -6.63
N LEU A 300 -0.80 9.24 -6.22
CA LEU A 300 -0.87 10.40 -7.12
C LEU A 300 0.48 10.73 -7.75
N PHE A 301 1.59 10.39 -7.10
CA PHE A 301 2.94 10.64 -7.62
C PHE A 301 3.76 9.36 -7.80
N SER A 302 3.12 8.20 -7.85
CA SER A 302 3.77 6.95 -8.25
C SER A 302 4.36 7.03 -9.66
N ASP A 303 5.40 6.23 -9.94
CA ASP A 303 6.01 6.15 -11.27
C ASP A 303 4.97 5.81 -12.35
N ARG A 304 4.04 4.90 -12.05
CA ARG A 304 2.93 4.53 -12.93
C ARG A 304 2.07 5.74 -13.29
N THR A 305 1.61 6.50 -12.29
CA THR A 305 0.76 7.67 -12.49
C THR A 305 1.46 8.73 -13.35
N ARG A 306 2.77 8.94 -13.14
CA ARG A 306 3.59 9.86 -13.95
C ARG A 306 3.79 9.35 -15.38
N LEU A 307 4.19 8.09 -15.55
CA LEU A 307 4.49 7.49 -16.86
C LEU A 307 3.26 7.41 -17.77
N LEU A 308 2.08 7.13 -17.19
CA LEU A 308 0.82 7.09 -17.93
C LEU A 308 0.13 8.47 -18.03
N GLY A 309 0.72 9.50 -17.42
CA GLY A 309 0.20 10.87 -17.41
C GLY A 309 -1.24 10.98 -16.90
N LEU A 310 -1.62 10.19 -15.89
CA LEU A 310 -3.03 10.00 -15.48
C LEU A 310 -3.71 11.27 -14.95
N LEU A 311 -2.91 12.26 -14.53
CA LEU A 311 -3.39 13.53 -13.99
C LEU A 311 -3.40 14.61 -15.06
N ASP A 312 -4.46 15.43 -15.07
CA ASP A 312 -4.48 16.69 -15.82
C ASP A 312 -3.71 17.81 -15.09
N GLU A 313 -3.62 19.00 -15.70
CA GLU A 313 -2.87 20.13 -15.15
C GLU A 313 -3.43 20.63 -13.81
N GLU A 314 -4.74 20.61 -13.61
CA GLU A 314 -5.36 21.05 -12.36
C GLU A 314 -5.11 20.04 -11.24
N GLN A 315 -5.22 18.75 -11.58
CA GLN A 315 -4.89 17.64 -10.68
C GLN A 315 -3.40 17.62 -10.32
N LEU A 316 -2.49 17.92 -11.25
CA LEU A 316 -1.06 18.03 -10.93
C LEU A 316 -0.78 19.09 -9.87
N ARG A 317 -1.47 20.24 -9.92
CA ARG A 317 -1.36 21.30 -8.89
C ARG A 317 -1.86 20.81 -7.52
N LEU A 318 -3.00 20.11 -7.49
CA LEU A 318 -3.52 19.52 -6.25
C LEU A 318 -2.58 18.44 -5.70
N ALA A 319 -2.04 17.58 -6.57
CA ALA A 319 -1.12 16.51 -6.20
C ALA A 319 0.16 17.04 -5.57
N GLN A 320 0.73 18.13 -6.11
CA GLN A 320 1.90 18.80 -5.52
C GLN A 320 1.59 19.34 -4.11
N SER A 321 0.42 19.97 -3.92
CA SER A 321 0.02 20.48 -2.60
C SER A 321 -0.23 19.36 -1.56
N LEU A 322 -0.75 18.22 -2.01
CA LEU A 322 -0.91 17.02 -1.19
C LEU A 322 0.44 16.36 -0.89
N GLN A 323 1.33 16.26 -1.88
CA GLN A 323 2.66 15.68 -1.72
C GLN A 323 3.47 16.42 -0.65
N LEU A 324 3.39 17.75 -0.61
CA LEU A 324 4.06 18.51 0.44
C LEU A 324 3.56 18.14 1.85
N ARG A 325 2.24 18.05 2.04
CA ARG A 325 1.64 17.64 3.33
C ARG A 325 2.03 16.22 3.69
N TRP A 326 2.09 15.35 2.68
CA TRP A 326 2.54 13.99 2.81
C TRP A 326 3.99 13.94 3.31
N ASP A 327 4.90 14.71 2.72
CA ASP A 327 6.31 14.79 3.12
C ASP A 327 6.45 15.27 4.58
N LEU A 328 5.74 16.35 4.95
CA LEU A 328 5.79 16.89 6.31
C LEU A 328 5.24 15.91 7.35
N THR A 329 4.13 15.23 7.02
CA THR A 329 3.49 14.26 7.91
C THR A 329 4.35 13.01 8.07
N GLN A 330 4.89 12.49 6.98
CA GLN A 330 5.77 11.32 6.98
C GLN A 330 7.01 11.59 7.85
N LYS A 331 7.62 12.77 7.69
CA LYS A 331 8.79 13.18 8.50
C LYS A 331 8.41 13.30 9.97
N TYR A 332 7.31 13.99 10.29
CA TYR A 332 6.83 14.11 11.66
C TYR A 332 6.69 12.75 12.35
N TRP A 333 5.88 11.86 11.78
CA TRP A 333 5.61 10.57 12.42
C TRP A 333 6.84 9.67 12.48
N SER A 334 7.74 9.75 11.50
CA SER A 334 8.99 8.98 11.49
C SER A 334 9.97 9.50 12.55
N THR A 335 10.10 10.82 12.70
CA THR A 335 10.89 11.44 13.78
C THR A 335 10.36 11.02 15.15
N ILE A 336 9.04 11.06 15.37
CA ILE A 336 8.44 10.63 16.65
C ILE A 336 8.68 9.13 16.89
N ALA A 337 8.45 8.29 15.88
CA ALA A 337 8.56 6.83 16.01
C ALA A 337 9.98 6.33 16.26
N GLN A 338 10.98 7.02 15.70
CA GLN A 338 12.40 6.67 15.76
C GLN A 338 13.19 7.61 16.69
N PHE A 339 12.51 8.41 17.52
CA PHE A 339 13.16 9.38 18.39
C PHE A 339 14.13 8.71 19.37
N GLY A 340 15.33 9.30 19.53
CA GLY A 340 16.37 8.78 20.42
C GLY A 340 17.31 7.73 19.79
N ASN A 341 18.39 7.42 20.50
CA ASN A 341 19.51 6.63 19.95
C ASN A 341 19.49 5.14 20.31
N GLU A 342 18.97 4.77 21.49
CA GLU A 342 19.02 3.39 22.00
C GLU A 342 17.75 2.62 21.63
N ARG A 343 16.63 2.94 22.29
CA ARG A 343 15.33 2.31 22.06
C ARG A 343 14.39 3.31 21.38
N TRP A 344 13.74 2.87 20.31
CA TRP A 344 12.77 3.68 19.60
C TRP A 344 11.41 3.62 20.30
N PRO A 345 10.64 4.72 20.35
CA PRO A 345 9.25 4.69 20.82
C PRO A 345 8.39 3.62 20.11
N LEU A 346 8.65 3.35 18.83
CA LEU A 346 7.98 2.28 18.08
C LEU A 346 8.18 0.88 18.68
N GLU A 347 9.26 0.66 19.42
CA GLU A 347 9.56 -0.62 20.08
C GLU A 347 8.91 -0.76 21.45
N ASP A 348 8.17 0.26 21.91
CA ASP A 348 7.39 0.21 23.14
C ASP A 348 5.91 -0.04 22.82
N LEU A 349 5.53 -1.32 22.90
CA LEU A 349 4.20 -1.79 22.49
C LEU A 349 3.25 -1.92 23.69
N PRO A 350 2.01 -1.43 23.60
CA PRO A 350 1.37 -0.81 22.43
C PRO A 350 1.68 0.69 22.26
N TRP A 351 1.54 1.18 21.03
CA TRP A 351 1.66 2.59 20.72
C TRP A 351 0.52 3.36 21.34
N ARG A 352 0.83 4.53 21.90
CA ARG A 352 -0.11 5.45 22.52
C ARG A 352 -0.16 6.76 21.74
N THR A 353 -1.34 7.15 21.26
CA THR A 353 -1.54 8.47 20.64
C THR A 353 -1.60 9.57 21.71
N THR A 354 -1.42 10.82 21.31
CA THR A 354 -1.34 11.99 22.20
C THR A 354 -2.61 12.19 23.03
N ASP A 355 -3.76 11.81 22.49
CA ASP A 355 -5.08 11.75 23.13
C ASP A 355 -5.22 10.64 24.19
N GLY A 356 -4.21 9.77 24.32
CA GLY A 356 -4.15 8.71 25.33
C GLY A 356 -4.69 7.36 24.88
N VAL A 357 -5.16 7.21 23.63
CA VAL A 357 -5.60 5.90 23.10
C VAL A 357 -4.39 5.00 22.87
N GLU A 358 -4.47 3.76 23.35
CA GLU A 358 -3.37 2.79 23.28
C GLU A 358 -3.84 1.48 22.64
N SER A 359 -3.13 1.01 21.61
CA SER A 359 -3.53 -0.20 20.88
C SER A 359 -2.40 -0.77 20.01
N ASP A 360 -2.32 -2.10 19.94
CA ASP A 360 -1.42 -2.82 19.03
C ASP A 360 -1.76 -2.50 17.55
N TYR A 361 -3.00 -2.13 17.24
CA TYR A 361 -3.39 -1.64 15.90
C TYR A 361 -2.64 -0.34 15.56
N LEU A 362 -2.51 0.58 16.51
CA LEU A 362 -1.79 1.84 16.33
C LEU A 362 -0.29 1.59 16.16
N SER A 363 0.29 0.67 16.94
CA SER A 363 1.68 0.24 16.74
C SER A 363 1.90 -0.26 15.32
N LEU A 364 0.99 -1.12 14.86
CA LEU A 364 1.03 -1.64 13.50
C LEU A 364 1.03 -0.45 12.53
N LEU A 365 0.11 0.52 12.65
CA LEU A 365 0.07 1.72 11.80
C LEU A 365 1.39 2.50 11.72
N VAL A 366 2.05 2.73 12.85
CA VAL A 366 3.31 3.49 12.86
C VAL A 366 4.45 2.75 12.14
N THR A 367 4.44 1.41 12.13
CA THR A 367 5.46 0.64 11.41
C THR A 367 5.50 0.96 9.91
N SER A 368 4.36 1.22 9.23
CA SER A 368 4.40 1.55 7.79
C SER A 368 5.03 2.89 7.52
N ILE A 369 4.72 3.90 8.35
CA ILE A 369 5.30 5.24 8.21
C ILE A 369 6.82 5.15 8.39
N SER A 370 7.25 4.42 9.44
CA SER A 370 8.66 4.22 9.71
C SER A 370 9.38 3.48 8.58
N VAL A 371 8.80 2.41 8.02
CA VAL A 371 9.41 1.69 6.88
C VAL A 371 9.57 2.60 5.66
N GLN A 372 8.58 3.44 5.37
CA GLN A 372 8.64 4.35 4.22
C GLN A 372 9.78 5.37 4.35
N ASP A 373 9.99 5.92 5.55
CA ASP A 373 11.16 6.75 5.86
C ASP A 373 12.48 6.00 5.71
N LEU A 374 12.59 4.81 6.31
CA LEU A 374 13.78 3.97 6.21
C LEU A 374 14.17 3.68 4.75
N VAL A 375 13.18 3.46 3.88
CA VAL A 375 13.40 3.27 2.45
C VAL A 375 13.90 4.55 1.79
N SER A 376 13.23 5.68 2.04
CA SER A 376 13.57 6.99 1.46
C SER A 376 15.03 7.38 1.75
N ARG A 377 15.47 7.17 3.00
CA ARG A 377 16.85 7.46 3.44
C ARG A 377 17.85 6.32 3.23
N ARG A 378 17.44 5.22 2.57
CA ARG A 378 18.28 4.03 2.30
C ARG A 378 18.94 3.46 3.56
N ALA A 379 18.18 3.32 4.63
CA ALA A 379 18.65 2.84 5.91
C ALA A 379 19.26 1.41 5.84
N PRO A 380 20.19 1.06 6.75
CA PRO A 380 20.76 -0.28 6.81
C PRO A 380 19.72 -1.32 7.25
N ASP A 381 19.98 -2.60 6.93
CA ASP A 381 19.11 -3.73 7.30
C ASP A 381 18.84 -3.82 8.81
N GLU A 382 19.75 -3.33 9.66
CA GLU A 382 19.56 -3.29 11.10
C GLU A 382 18.32 -2.46 11.50
N ALA A 383 18.15 -1.29 10.88
CA ALA A 383 16.99 -0.43 11.12
C ALA A 383 15.68 -1.08 10.66
N LEU A 384 15.69 -1.74 9.49
CA LEU A 384 14.55 -2.52 9.00
C LEU A 384 14.24 -3.73 9.91
N ASN A 385 15.27 -4.36 10.46
CA ASN A 385 15.11 -5.49 11.38
C ASN A 385 14.44 -5.08 12.69
N ARG A 386 14.73 -3.88 13.21
CA ARG A 386 14.03 -3.34 14.39
C ARG A 386 12.52 -3.31 14.17
N VAL A 387 12.07 -2.81 13.02
CA VAL A 387 10.65 -2.84 12.65
C VAL A 387 10.15 -4.28 12.44
N GLY A 388 10.94 -5.14 11.81
CA GLY A 388 10.60 -6.56 11.63
C GLY A 388 10.35 -7.30 12.95
N ARG A 389 11.11 -6.98 14.01
CA ARG A 389 10.90 -7.52 15.36
C ARG A 389 9.58 -7.05 15.96
N VAL A 390 9.23 -5.77 15.78
CA VAL A 390 7.93 -5.22 16.19
C VAL A 390 6.78 -5.97 15.50
N LEU A 391 6.87 -6.20 14.18
CA LEU A 391 5.85 -6.98 13.46
C LEU A 391 5.73 -8.42 13.98
N ALA A 392 6.84 -9.09 14.27
CA ALA A 392 6.83 -10.45 14.82
C ALA A 392 6.21 -10.49 16.22
N GLU A 393 6.48 -9.49 17.06
CA GLU A 393 5.86 -9.37 18.38
C GLU A 393 4.36 -9.10 18.28
N LEU A 394 3.94 -8.19 17.42
CA LEU A 394 2.53 -7.88 17.14
C LEU A 394 1.76 -9.12 16.66
N ALA A 395 2.37 -9.96 15.81
CA ALA A 395 1.79 -11.23 15.37
C ALA A 395 1.49 -12.17 16.55
N GLY A 396 2.43 -12.27 17.49
CA GLY A 396 2.29 -13.13 18.68
C GLY A 396 1.30 -12.60 19.70
N ARG A 397 1.35 -11.28 19.97
CA ARG A 397 0.44 -10.60 20.90
C ARG A 397 -1.01 -10.76 20.46
N ASN A 398 -1.28 -10.68 19.16
CA ASN A 398 -2.62 -10.71 18.56
C ASN A 398 -3.04 -12.09 18.01
N ARG A 399 -2.40 -13.18 18.47
CA ARG A 399 -2.81 -14.57 18.18
C ARG A 399 -2.87 -14.93 16.69
N ILE A 400 -1.96 -14.38 15.89
CA ILE A 400 -1.82 -14.76 14.48
C ILE A 400 -0.95 -16.01 14.36
N ASN A 401 0.17 -16.05 15.07
CA ASN A 401 1.07 -17.22 15.13
C ASN A 401 1.11 -17.88 16.52
N ARG A 402 0.12 -17.58 17.35
CA ARG A 402 -0.08 -18.19 18.67
C ARG A 402 -1.53 -18.60 18.84
N ARG A 403 -1.76 -19.70 19.56
CA ARG A 403 -3.11 -20.20 19.87
C ARG A 403 -3.88 -19.22 20.75
N SER A 404 -5.14 -18.95 20.40
CA SER A 404 -6.08 -18.20 21.26
C SER A 404 -6.69 -19.08 22.36
N PHE A 405 -7.21 -18.45 23.42
CA PHE A 405 -7.94 -19.12 24.50
C PHE A 405 -9.28 -18.43 24.79
N PRO A 406 -10.23 -19.09 25.48
CA PRO A 406 -11.51 -18.47 25.82
C PRO A 406 -11.33 -17.20 26.66
N GLY A 407 -11.95 -16.09 26.25
CA GLY A 407 -11.84 -14.79 26.93
C GLY A 407 -10.56 -14.01 26.64
N ASP A 408 -9.74 -14.45 25.67
CA ASP A 408 -8.51 -13.75 25.27
C ASP A 408 -8.82 -12.38 24.66
N SER A 409 -8.45 -11.30 25.34
CA SER A 409 -8.68 -9.92 24.89
C SER A 409 -7.94 -9.61 23.58
N ALA A 410 -6.85 -10.32 23.28
CA ALA A 410 -6.09 -10.17 22.04
C ALA A 410 -6.91 -10.49 20.77
N VAL A 411 -8.05 -11.16 20.93
CA VAL A 411 -8.93 -11.54 19.81
C VAL A 411 -9.85 -10.38 19.39
N SER A 412 -10.07 -9.38 20.27
CA SER A 412 -10.98 -8.27 19.99
C SER A 412 -10.56 -7.43 18.78
N ILE A 413 -9.26 -7.39 18.47
CA ILE A 413 -8.71 -6.70 17.31
C ILE A 413 -9.13 -7.34 15.97
N HIS A 414 -9.50 -8.63 15.99
CA HIS A 414 -10.01 -9.35 14.83
C HIS A 414 -11.53 -9.26 14.71
N HIS A 415 -12.23 -9.29 15.84
CA HIS A 415 -13.67 -9.09 15.93
C HIS A 415 -14.09 -8.67 17.35
N PRO A 416 -14.86 -7.58 17.53
CA PRO A 416 -15.46 -6.73 16.51
C PRO A 416 -14.48 -5.84 15.74
N GLY A 417 -13.22 -5.73 16.18
CA GLY A 417 -12.20 -4.89 15.59
C GLY A 417 -11.78 -3.73 16.49
N PHE A 418 -10.86 -2.91 16.00
CA PHE A 418 -10.45 -1.66 16.63
C PHE A 418 -11.39 -0.52 16.24
N GLY A 419 -11.97 0.17 17.22
CA GLY A 419 -12.87 1.29 16.99
C GLY A 419 -12.19 2.64 17.22
N VAL A 420 -12.41 3.58 16.30
CA VAL A 420 -11.98 4.98 16.41
C VAL A 420 -13.21 5.84 16.64
N ASP A 421 -13.23 6.62 17.71
CA ASP A 421 -14.30 7.59 18.01
C ASP A 421 -14.14 8.81 17.11
N LEU A 422 -15.21 9.28 16.48
CA LEU A 422 -15.16 10.36 15.48
C LEU A 422 -15.63 11.68 16.09
N GLY A 423 -14.70 12.42 16.70
CA GLY A 423 -15.01 13.69 17.38
C GLY A 423 -15.66 14.71 16.45
N GLY A 424 -16.73 15.36 16.92
CA GLY A 424 -17.52 16.34 16.17
C GLY A 424 -18.69 15.75 15.38
N SER A 425 -18.78 14.42 15.26
CA SER A 425 -19.85 13.76 14.50
C SER A 425 -21.24 13.86 15.13
N GLU A 426 -21.32 14.17 16.42
CA GLU A 426 -22.54 14.36 17.20
C GLU A 426 -23.19 15.75 17.00
N GLU A 427 -22.47 16.72 16.45
CA GLU A 427 -22.94 18.11 16.34
C GLU A 427 -24.17 18.28 15.44
N ASP A 428 -24.40 17.33 14.53
CA ASP A 428 -25.57 17.28 13.65
C ASP A 428 -26.80 16.61 14.32
N GLY A 429 -26.77 16.39 15.64
CA GLY A 429 -27.95 15.96 16.42
C GLY A 429 -28.17 14.45 16.51
N GLY A 430 -27.16 13.63 16.20
CA GLY A 430 -27.17 12.16 16.35
C GLY A 430 -26.14 11.62 17.35
N PRO A 431 -25.97 10.29 17.47
CA PRO A 431 -24.97 9.69 18.36
C PRO A 431 -23.54 10.05 17.93
N SER A 432 -22.58 9.97 18.86
CA SER A 432 -21.16 9.98 18.49
C SER A 432 -20.83 8.75 17.66
N LEU A 433 -20.24 8.97 16.49
CA LEU A 433 -19.94 7.92 15.53
C LEU A 433 -18.61 7.23 15.85
N ARG A 434 -18.52 5.96 15.46
CA ARG A 434 -17.30 5.14 15.48
C ARG A 434 -16.97 4.61 14.09
N TRP A 435 -15.67 4.46 13.85
CA TRP A 435 -15.10 3.79 12.68
C TRP A 435 -14.42 2.48 13.10
N ILE A 436 -14.95 1.33 12.67
CA ILE A 436 -14.49 0.01 13.14
C ILE A 436 -13.58 -0.66 12.11
N LYS A 437 -12.40 -1.14 12.54
CA LYS A 437 -11.35 -1.73 11.70
C LYS A 437 -11.05 -3.16 12.09
N THR A 438 -11.14 -4.06 11.12
CA THR A 438 -10.95 -5.50 11.31
C THR A 438 -9.76 -6.06 10.54
N ASP A 439 -8.97 -5.21 9.87
CA ASP A 439 -7.92 -5.58 8.91
C ASP A 439 -6.52 -5.73 9.51
N PHE A 440 -6.41 -6.00 10.82
CA PHE A 440 -5.11 -6.15 11.47
C PHE A 440 -4.22 -7.21 10.80
N SER A 441 -4.75 -8.41 10.55
CA SER A 441 -3.99 -9.51 9.92
C SER A 441 -3.53 -9.22 8.49
N PRO A 442 -4.38 -8.75 7.55
CA PRO A 442 -3.90 -8.42 6.21
C PRO A 442 -2.93 -7.24 6.23
N LEU A 443 -3.15 -6.24 7.08
CA LEU A 443 -2.24 -5.10 7.20
C LEU A 443 -0.85 -5.53 7.73
N LEU A 444 -0.81 -6.45 8.70
CA LEU A 444 0.42 -7.08 9.16
C LEU A 444 1.12 -7.82 8.00
N LEU A 445 0.40 -8.66 7.26
CA LEU A 445 0.96 -9.41 6.13
C LEU A 445 1.59 -8.48 5.10
N GLN A 446 0.86 -7.44 4.69
CA GLN A 446 1.34 -6.48 3.69
C GLN A 446 2.67 -5.85 4.13
N ARG A 447 2.77 -5.43 5.39
CA ARG A 447 3.96 -4.80 5.96
C ARG A 447 5.13 -5.77 6.07
N THR A 448 4.88 -7.01 6.51
CA THR A 448 5.89 -8.06 6.57
C THR A 448 6.45 -8.38 5.18
N ILE A 449 5.60 -8.47 4.15
CA ILE A 449 6.03 -8.69 2.76
C ILE A 449 6.88 -7.52 2.25
N ARG A 450 6.46 -6.27 2.51
CA ARG A 450 7.24 -5.07 2.14
C ARG A 450 8.64 -5.12 2.75
N ILE A 451 8.76 -5.34 4.05
CA ILE A 451 10.08 -5.45 4.72
C ILE A 451 10.91 -6.60 4.12
N ALA A 452 10.31 -7.77 3.86
CA ALA A 452 11.00 -8.89 3.22
C ALA A 452 11.54 -8.54 1.81
N GLY A 453 10.86 -7.66 1.09
CA GLY A 453 11.31 -7.15 -0.21
C GLY A 453 12.47 -6.14 -0.13
N LEU A 454 12.69 -5.52 1.02
CA LEU A 454 13.70 -4.48 1.24
C LEU A 454 15.01 -5.01 1.84
N LEU A 455 14.93 -6.09 2.64
CA LEU A 455 16.08 -6.66 3.35
C LEU A 455 17.10 -7.29 2.40
N LYS A 456 18.37 -6.88 2.55
CA LYS A 456 19.50 -7.44 1.79
C LYS A 456 20.08 -8.70 2.45
N ASN A 457 20.00 -8.78 3.77
CA ASN A 457 20.46 -9.91 4.56
C ASN A 457 19.52 -11.10 4.35
N PRO A 458 20.01 -12.23 3.80
CA PRO A 458 19.18 -13.38 3.47
C PRO A 458 18.55 -14.03 4.70
N VAL A 459 19.21 -13.98 5.87
CA VAL A 459 18.68 -14.56 7.12
C VAL A 459 17.49 -13.75 7.61
N LEU A 460 17.63 -12.42 7.68
CA LEU A 460 16.54 -11.54 8.11
C LEU A 460 15.38 -11.58 7.12
N ARG A 461 15.69 -11.60 5.82
CA ARG A 461 14.68 -11.76 4.76
C ARG A 461 13.92 -13.07 4.92
N GLN A 462 14.61 -14.19 5.16
CA GLN A 462 13.97 -15.48 5.38
C GLN A 462 13.06 -15.48 6.62
N GLN A 463 13.47 -14.82 7.71
CA GLN A 463 12.63 -14.67 8.91
C GLN A 463 11.33 -13.93 8.59
N MET A 464 11.41 -12.81 7.84
CA MET A 464 10.21 -12.06 7.43
C MET A 464 9.34 -12.85 6.45
N VAL A 465 9.93 -13.61 5.52
CA VAL A 465 9.18 -14.50 4.61
C VAL A 465 8.45 -15.60 5.40
N SER A 466 9.10 -16.19 6.40
CA SER A 466 8.47 -17.20 7.26
C SER A 466 7.30 -16.61 8.04
N LEU A 467 7.46 -15.40 8.61
CA LEU A 467 6.36 -14.70 9.27
C LEU A 467 5.21 -14.40 8.30
N ALA A 468 5.51 -13.93 7.08
CA ALA A 468 4.48 -13.69 6.06
C ALA A 468 3.70 -14.98 5.72
N ASP A 469 4.38 -16.13 5.63
CA ASP A 469 3.73 -17.42 5.39
C ASP A 469 2.81 -17.84 6.58
N GLU A 470 3.19 -17.54 7.83
CA GLU A 470 2.35 -17.75 9.02
C GLU A 470 1.10 -16.86 9.00
N VAL A 471 1.27 -15.55 8.74
CA VAL A 471 0.14 -14.62 8.65
C VAL A 471 -0.78 -14.99 7.48
N TRP A 472 -0.23 -15.39 6.33
CA TRP A 472 -1.03 -15.87 5.20
C TRP A 472 -1.88 -17.09 5.55
N THR A 473 -1.31 -18.07 6.27
CA THR A 473 -2.05 -19.26 6.73
C THR A 473 -3.25 -18.85 7.60
N HIS A 474 -3.05 -17.91 8.52
CA HIS A 474 -4.12 -17.35 9.34
C HIS A 474 -5.22 -16.68 8.49
N LEU A 475 -4.86 -15.94 7.43
CA LEU A 475 -5.85 -15.36 6.51
C LEU A 475 -6.61 -16.44 5.73
N GLU A 476 -5.93 -17.51 5.30
CA GLU A 476 -6.58 -18.61 4.57
C GLU A 476 -7.65 -19.31 5.41
N HIS A 477 -7.41 -19.53 6.71
CA HIS A 477 -8.42 -20.10 7.61
C HIS A 477 -9.66 -19.22 7.73
N ARG A 478 -9.51 -17.90 7.61
CA ARG A 478 -10.62 -16.94 7.67
C ARG A 478 -11.44 -16.84 6.39
N ARG A 479 -11.16 -17.65 5.36
CA ARG A 479 -12.01 -17.68 4.15
C ARG A 479 -13.40 -18.18 4.45
N ILE A 480 -14.39 -17.60 3.77
CA ILE A 480 -15.77 -18.08 3.80
C ILE A 480 -15.84 -19.42 3.06
N GLY A 481 -16.37 -20.46 3.72
CA GLY A 481 -16.48 -21.80 3.16
C GLY A 481 -17.79 -22.08 2.41
N ASP A 482 -18.84 -21.31 2.68
CA ASP A 482 -20.20 -21.60 2.21
C ASP A 482 -20.73 -20.53 1.23
N ASP A 483 -21.72 -20.91 0.42
CA ASP A 483 -22.65 -20.00 -0.28
C ASP A 483 -21.98 -18.99 -1.25
N ARG A 484 -22.62 -17.84 -1.47
CA ARG A 484 -22.24 -16.77 -2.41
C ARG A 484 -20.89 -16.13 -2.12
N GLY A 485 -20.45 -16.08 -0.86
CA GLY A 485 -19.17 -15.50 -0.44
C GLY A 485 -18.00 -16.48 -0.45
N ARG A 486 -18.19 -17.73 -0.89
CA ARG A 486 -17.16 -18.77 -0.87
C ARG A 486 -15.82 -18.28 -1.47
N ASP A 487 -14.70 -18.66 -0.85
CA ASP A 487 -13.34 -18.29 -1.25
C ASP A 487 -13.02 -16.78 -1.13
N LEU A 488 -13.95 -15.96 -0.60
CA LEU A 488 -13.74 -14.57 -0.23
C LEU A 488 -13.65 -14.42 1.30
N TRP A 489 -13.45 -13.20 1.78
CA TRP A 489 -13.31 -12.87 3.18
C TRP A 489 -14.50 -12.05 3.68
N ASP A 490 -14.79 -12.02 4.98
CA ASP A 490 -13.97 -12.51 6.10
C ASP A 490 -14.78 -13.38 7.05
N GLN A 491 -14.21 -14.44 7.62
CA GLN A 491 -14.88 -15.28 8.59
C GLN A 491 -13.98 -15.57 9.80
N PRO A 492 -13.94 -14.66 10.79
CA PRO A 492 -13.07 -14.81 11.97
C PRO A 492 -13.37 -16.07 12.79
N ALA A 493 -14.62 -16.52 12.82
CA ALA A 493 -15.06 -17.70 13.56
C ALA A 493 -14.39 -19.01 13.11
N ASN A 494 -13.85 -19.05 11.89
CA ASN A 494 -13.11 -20.22 11.41
C ASN A 494 -11.73 -20.36 12.07
N GLU A 495 -11.13 -19.26 12.50
CA GLU A 495 -9.83 -19.22 13.19
C GLU A 495 -9.99 -19.12 14.72
N PHE A 496 -11.05 -18.45 15.17
CA PHE A 496 -11.33 -18.20 16.57
C PHE A 496 -12.68 -18.83 16.96
N PRO A 497 -12.69 -20.05 17.53
CA PRO A 497 -13.92 -20.78 17.85
C PRO A 497 -14.89 -20.06 18.81
N GLN A 498 -14.39 -19.10 19.59
CA GLN A 498 -15.16 -18.27 20.52
C GLN A 498 -15.92 -17.13 19.82
N ILE A 499 -15.59 -16.80 18.57
CA ILE A 499 -16.31 -15.77 17.81
C ILE A 499 -17.52 -16.41 17.14
N PRO A 500 -18.73 -15.82 17.24
CA PRO A 500 -19.89 -16.32 16.53
C PRO A 500 -19.67 -16.26 15.01
N ARG A 501 -20.19 -17.29 14.32
CA ARG A 501 -20.22 -17.34 12.85
C ARG A 501 -21.00 -16.14 12.32
N GLN A 502 -20.39 -15.36 11.44
CA GLN A 502 -21.03 -14.22 10.79
C GLN A 502 -21.77 -14.65 9.52
N ASP A 503 -22.45 -13.67 8.91
CA ASP A 503 -23.09 -13.74 7.59
C ASP A 503 -22.12 -14.27 6.51
N SER A 504 -22.63 -15.14 5.62
CA SER A 504 -21.90 -15.74 4.49
C SER A 504 -21.53 -14.74 3.39
N ARG A 505 -22.04 -13.51 3.43
CA ARG A 505 -21.66 -12.43 2.50
C ARG A 505 -20.24 -11.95 2.75
N PRO A 506 -19.49 -11.60 1.68
CA PRO A 506 -18.13 -11.10 1.82
C PRO A 506 -18.11 -9.71 2.47
N SER A 507 -17.07 -9.46 3.27
CA SER A 507 -16.59 -8.14 3.62
C SER A 507 -15.65 -7.68 2.50
N TRP A 508 -16.11 -6.70 1.71
CA TRP A 508 -15.27 -6.11 0.66
C TRP A 508 -14.09 -5.34 1.24
N TYR A 509 -14.27 -4.72 2.41
CA TYR A 509 -13.19 -4.13 3.20
C TYR A 509 -12.04 -5.12 3.39
N TYR A 510 -12.32 -6.28 4.00
CA TYR A 510 -11.29 -7.25 4.31
C TYR A 510 -10.75 -7.94 3.04
N THR A 511 -11.64 -8.31 2.11
CA THR A 511 -11.26 -8.97 0.84
C THR A 511 -10.30 -8.08 0.03
N LYS A 512 -10.60 -6.78 -0.09
CA LYS A 512 -9.73 -5.82 -0.77
C LYS A 512 -8.37 -5.72 -0.09
N ARG A 513 -8.30 -5.73 1.25
CA ARG A 513 -7.02 -5.73 1.99
C ARG A 513 -6.19 -6.99 1.72
N VAL A 514 -6.83 -8.15 1.57
CA VAL A 514 -6.13 -9.38 1.14
C VAL A 514 -5.59 -9.23 -0.29
N VAL A 515 -6.38 -8.65 -1.21
CA VAL A 515 -5.93 -8.36 -2.58
C VAL A 515 -4.71 -7.43 -2.57
N ASP A 516 -4.71 -6.36 -1.76
CA ASP A 516 -3.57 -5.45 -1.62
C ASP A 516 -2.29 -6.18 -1.17
N CYS A 517 -2.42 -7.17 -0.26
CA CYS A 517 -1.30 -8.01 0.16
C CYS A 517 -0.73 -8.82 -1.01
N LEU A 518 -1.61 -9.41 -1.82
CA LEU A 518 -1.21 -10.24 -2.97
C LEU A 518 -0.58 -9.40 -4.09
N VAL A 519 -1.09 -8.19 -4.34
CA VAL A 519 -0.45 -7.22 -5.24
C VAL A 519 0.94 -6.86 -4.74
N THR A 520 1.08 -6.55 -3.45
CA THR A 520 2.38 -6.28 -2.82
C THR A 520 3.33 -7.47 -2.95
N ALA A 521 2.85 -8.70 -2.73
CA ALA A 521 3.63 -9.93 -2.92
C ALA A 521 4.09 -10.11 -4.37
N ALA A 522 3.19 -9.88 -5.33
CA ALA A 522 3.50 -9.98 -6.76
C ALA A 522 4.59 -8.97 -7.17
N GLN A 523 4.52 -7.73 -6.68
CA GLN A 523 5.54 -6.71 -6.90
C GLN A 523 6.89 -7.12 -6.31
N VAL A 524 6.92 -7.58 -5.05
CA VAL A 524 8.16 -8.03 -4.39
C VAL A 524 8.79 -9.24 -5.10
N ILE A 525 7.98 -10.18 -5.59
CA ILE A 525 8.48 -11.33 -6.37
C ILE A 525 8.96 -10.92 -7.76
N GLY A 526 8.28 -9.95 -8.38
CA GLY A 526 8.63 -9.45 -9.71
C GLY A 526 9.94 -8.65 -9.73
N ASN A 527 10.31 -8.05 -8.61
CA ASN A 527 11.57 -7.32 -8.48
C ASN A 527 12.80 -8.23 -8.56
N PRO A 528 13.93 -7.76 -9.11
CA PRO A 528 15.19 -8.50 -9.06
C PRO A 528 15.53 -8.93 -7.63
N PRO A 529 16.07 -10.14 -7.44
CA PRO A 529 16.42 -10.61 -6.10
C PRO A 529 17.45 -9.66 -5.49
N VAL A 530 17.16 -9.18 -4.28
CA VAL A 530 18.10 -8.34 -3.53
C VAL A 530 19.39 -9.13 -3.32
N SER A 531 20.46 -8.69 -3.96
CA SER A 531 21.76 -9.35 -3.90
C SER A 531 22.54 -8.89 -2.67
N GLY A 532 23.08 -9.86 -1.91
CA GLY A 532 24.04 -9.55 -0.86
C GLY A 532 25.35 -9.06 -1.49
N SER A 533 25.94 -8.00 -0.95
CA SER A 533 27.16 -7.37 -1.48
C SER A 533 28.27 -8.39 -1.72
N ARG A 534 28.50 -9.31 -0.78
CA ARG A 534 29.53 -10.35 -0.88
C ARG A 534 29.44 -11.22 -2.13
N LEU A 535 28.22 -11.60 -2.55
CA LEU A 535 28.05 -12.44 -3.73
C LEU A 535 28.28 -11.62 -5.00
N ALA A 536 27.85 -10.35 -5.01
CA ALA A 536 28.10 -9.45 -6.12
C ALA A 536 29.60 -9.15 -6.28
N ASP A 537 30.29 -8.86 -5.18
CA ASP A 537 31.73 -8.62 -5.14
C ASP A 537 32.50 -9.85 -5.64
N TYR A 538 32.22 -11.03 -5.07
CA TYR A 538 32.83 -12.29 -5.51
C TYR A 538 32.57 -12.60 -7.00
N THR A 539 31.35 -12.34 -7.48
CA THR A 539 31.00 -12.54 -8.90
C THR A 539 31.74 -11.55 -9.80
N SER A 540 31.92 -10.31 -9.35
CA SER A 540 32.68 -9.28 -10.07
C SER A 540 34.15 -9.66 -10.19
N ASP A 541 34.74 -10.16 -9.10
CA ASP A 541 36.12 -10.65 -9.10
C ASP A 541 36.32 -11.81 -10.08
N LEU A 542 35.42 -12.81 -10.04
CA LEU A 542 35.44 -13.93 -10.98
C LEU A 542 35.25 -13.48 -12.44
N LEU A 543 34.38 -12.51 -12.70
CA LEU A 543 34.15 -12.01 -14.05
C LEU A 543 35.42 -11.35 -14.60
N ALA A 544 36.10 -10.53 -13.80
CA ALA A 544 37.34 -9.87 -14.19
C ALA A 544 38.44 -10.90 -14.53
N GLU A 545 38.57 -11.95 -13.74
CA GLU A 545 39.50 -13.06 -14.00
C GLU A 545 39.15 -13.81 -15.30
N ALA A 546 37.87 -14.17 -15.49
CA ALA A 546 37.44 -14.92 -16.65
C ALA A 546 37.59 -14.13 -17.96
N GLU A 547 37.34 -12.83 -17.94
CA GLU A 547 37.57 -11.94 -19.08
C GLU A 547 39.06 -11.84 -19.40
N HIS A 548 39.91 -11.71 -18.39
CA HIS A 548 41.36 -11.69 -18.57
C HIS A 548 41.89 -12.99 -19.20
N LEU A 549 41.48 -14.16 -18.68
CA LEU A 549 41.88 -15.45 -19.22
C LEU A 549 41.32 -15.70 -20.64
N PHE A 550 40.11 -15.24 -20.92
CA PHE A 550 39.53 -15.33 -22.25
C PHE A 550 40.31 -14.50 -23.27
N ASP A 551 40.73 -13.29 -22.90
CA ASP A 551 41.57 -12.44 -23.74
C ASP A 551 42.96 -13.05 -23.96
N GLN A 552 43.57 -13.65 -22.93
CA GLN A 552 44.81 -14.42 -23.08
C GLN A 552 44.65 -15.58 -24.07
N GLU A 553 43.53 -16.30 -24.00
CA GLU A 553 43.27 -17.45 -24.89
C GLU A 553 43.06 -17.00 -26.35
N LEU A 554 42.44 -15.84 -26.58
CA LEU A 554 42.34 -15.23 -27.90
C LEU A 554 43.72 -14.80 -28.45
N LEU A 555 44.57 -14.20 -27.61
CA LEU A 555 45.94 -13.84 -27.98
C LEU A 555 46.80 -15.06 -28.30
N SER A 556 46.54 -16.18 -27.63
CA SER A 556 47.27 -17.44 -27.79
C SER A 556 46.87 -18.25 -29.04
N GLY A 557 46.13 -17.64 -29.98
CA GLY A 557 45.84 -18.19 -31.32
C GLY A 557 44.66 -19.17 -31.40
N SER A 558 43.89 -19.35 -30.31
CA SER A 558 42.80 -20.34 -30.28
C SER A 558 41.63 -19.99 -31.22
N SER A 559 41.54 -18.75 -31.68
CA SER A 559 40.60 -18.32 -32.72
C SER A 559 41.02 -18.72 -34.14
N GLU A 560 42.29 -19.09 -34.36
CA GLU A 560 42.83 -19.56 -35.65
C GLU A 560 42.82 -21.09 -35.76
N ALA A 561 42.64 -21.79 -34.64
CA ALA A 561 42.33 -23.22 -34.61
C ALA A 561 40.97 -23.49 -35.30
N GLY A 562 40.80 -24.69 -35.88
CA GLY A 562 39.72 -25.04 -36.80
C GLY A 562 38.27 -24.71 -36.34
N PRO A 563 37.26 -24.88 -37.21
CA PRO A 563 35.88 -24.40 -36.99
C PRO A 563 35.26 -24.75 -35.62
N ALA A 564 35.60 -25.90 -35.04
CA ALA A 564 35.13 -26.33 -33.73
C ALA A 564 35.64 -25.45 -32.58
N MET A 565 36.90 -25.00 -32.63
CA MET A 565 37.48 -24.14 -31.59
C MET A 565 36.87 -22.73 -31.65
N ARG A 566 36.68 -22.18 -32.86
CA ARG A 566 35.97 -20.91 -33.04
C ARG A 566 34.55 -20.94 -32.46
N ALA A 567 33.77 -21.98 -32.75
CA ALA A 567 32.43 -22.14 -32.19
C ALA A 567 32.43 -22.23 -30.64
N LYS A 568 33.44 -22.90 -30.06
CA LYS A 568 33.61 -22.97 -28.60
C LYS A 568 33.92 -21.58 -28.02
N MET A 569 34.86 -20.84 -28.60
CA MET A 569 35.22 -19.48 -28.16
C MET A 569 34.05 -18.50 -28.29
N ASP A 570 33.25 -18.59 -29.36
CA ASP A 570 32.04 -17.77 -29.50
C ASP A 570 30.99 -18.10 -28.43
N THR A 571 30.83 -19.37 -28.07
CA THR A 571 29.94 -19.78 -26.98
C THR A 571 30.40 -19.21 -25.64
N LEU A 572 31.71 -19.27 -25.34
CA LEU A 572 32.28 -18.67 -24.12
C LEU A 572 32.06 -17.15 -24.08
N ARG A 573 32.28 -16.47 -25.21
CA ARG A 573 32.00 -15.03 -25.36
C ARG A 573 30.54 -14.68 -25.06
N GLN A 574 29.59 -15.45 -25.59
CA GLN A 574 28.16 -15.22 -25.31
C GLN A 574 27.82 -15.42 -23.83
N LYS A 575 28.44 -16.40 -23.16
CA LYS A 575 28.29 -16.59 -21.71
C LYS A 575 28.84 -15.41 -20.91
N LEU A 576 30.02 -14.88 -21.25
CA LEU A 576 30.58 -13.69 -20.60
C LEU A 576 29.71 -12.45 -20.82
N ILE A 577 29.25 -12.19 -22.05
CA ILE A 577 28.33 -11.08 -22.35
C ILE A 577 27.05 -11.21 -21.52
N ARG A 578 26.49 -12.42 -21.43
CA ARG A 578 25.31 -12.68 -20.61
C ARG A 578 25.59 -12.48 -19.13
N ALA A 579 26.70 -12.99 -18.61
CA ALA A 579 27.11 -12.84 -17.21
C ALA A 579 27.25 -11.35 -16.85
N ARG A 580 27.96 -10.57 -17.66
CA ARG A 580 28.12 -9.12 -17.50
C ARG A 580 26.78 -8.39 -17.51
N LYS A 581 25.85 -8.80 -18.38
CA LYS A 581 24.50 -8.21 -18.43
C LYS A 581 23.67 -8.49 -17.18
N ILE A 582 23.82 -9.67 -16.56
CA ILE A 582 22.97 -10.09 -15.44
C ILE A 582 23.64 -9.98 -14.07
N GLN A 583 24.93 -9.63 -13.98
CA GLN A 583 25.67 -9.67 -12.71
C GLN A 583 25.09 -8.76 -11.62
N GLY A 584 24.54 -7.60 -12.00
CA GLY A 584 23.92 -6.67 -11.04
C GLY A 584 22.65 -7.25 -10.44
N ASP A 585 21.83 -7.90 -11.27
CA ASP A 585 20.49 -8.38 -10.88
C ASP A 585 20.50 -9.82 -10.35
N ARG A 586 21.43 -10.65 -10.84
CA ARG A 586 21.50 -12.10 -10.62
C ARG A 586 22.95 -12.56 -10.47
N PRO A 587 23.70 -12.08 -9.47
CA PRO A 587 25.11 -12.38 -9.33
C PRO A 587 25.38 -13.88 -9.21
N GLY A 588 24.53 -14.64 -8.51
CA GLY A 588 24.69 -16.11 -8.45
C GLY A 588 24.59 -16.80 -9.82
N SER A 589 23.64 -16.38 -10.67
CA SER A 589 23.52 -16.94 -12.03
C SER A 589 24.65 -16.47 -12.93
N ALA A 590 25.11 -15.22 -12.80
CA ALA A 590 26.31 -14.75 -13.48
C ALA A 590 27.54 -15.57 -13.05
N GLY A 591 27.72 -15.81 -11.75
CA GLY A 591 28.78 -16.62 -11.19
C GLY A 591 28.84 -18.03 -11.79
N VAL A 592 27.70 -18.71 -11.93
CA VAL A 592 27.65 -20.02 -12.61
C VAL A 592 28.12 -19.94 -14.07
N LEU A 593 27.64 -18.95 -14.83
CA LEU A 593 28.08 -18.75 -16.22
C LEU A 593 29.59 -18.47 -16.31
N ILE A 594 30.12 -17.69 -15.36
CA ILE A 594 31.55 -17.36 -15.28
C ILE A 594 32.36 -18.61 -14.92
N SER A 595 31.93 -19.41 -13.94
CA SER A 595 32.60 -20.66 -13.58
C SER A 595 32.63 -21.67 -14.73
N GLU A 596 31.56 -21.74 -15.54
CA GLU A 596 31.56 -22.56 -16.76
C GLU A 596 32.60 -22.07 -17.79
N VAL A 597 32.83 -20.75 -17.88
CA VAL A 597 33.86 -20.17 -18.75
C VAL A 597 35.25 -20.46 -18.22
N LEU A 598 35.50 -20.19 -16.93
CA LEU A 598 36.78 -20.48 -16.28
C LEU A 598 37.17 -21.95 -16.42
N SER A 599 36.24 -22.87 -16.14
CA SER A 599 36.48 -24.31 -16.31
C SER A 599 36.79 -24.68 -17.76
N ALA A 600 36.13 -24.04 -18.73
CA ALA A 600 36.41 -24.32 -20.14
C ALA A 600 37.78 -23.78 -20.60
N LEU A 601 38.21 -22.63 -20.07
CA LEU A 601 39.52 -22.03 -20.36
C LEU A 601 40.66 -22.81 -19.69
N ASP A 602 40.49 -23.24 -18.45
CA ASP A 602 41.44 -24.08 -17.73
C ASP A 602 41.70 -25.40 -18.48
N ASN A 603 40.64 -26.06 -18.97
CA ASN A 603 40.78 -27.26 -19.81
C ASN A 603 41.50 -26.98 -21.15
N LEU A 604 41.36 -25.78 -21.73
CA LEU A 604 42.09 -25.41 -22.95
C LEU A 604 43.57 -25.16 -22.66
N ALA A 605 43.89 -24.52 -21.53
CA ALA A 605 45.24 -24.32 -21.07
C ALA A 605 45.94 -25.65 -20.78
N ALA A 606 45.30 -26.55 -20.02
CA ALA A 606 45.82 -27.88 -19.73
C ALA A 606 46.09 -28.71 -21.00
N ALA A 607 45.15 -28.73 -21.95
CA ALA A 607 45.34 -29.43 -23.22
C ALA A 607 46.53 -28.88 -24.04
N ARG A 608 46.85 -27.59 -23.89
CA ARG A 608 48.00 -26.97 -24.55
C ARG A 608 49.31 -27.36 -23.88
N GLU A 609 49.34 -27.42 -22.55
CA GLU A 609 50.51 -27.88 -21.80
C GLU A 609 50.86 -29.33 -22.13
N ASP A 610 49.86 -30.22 -22.24
CA ASP A 610 50.06 -31.62 -22.65
C ASP A 610 50.68 -31.75 -24.05
N VAL A 611 50.23 -30.92 -25.01
CA VAL A 611 50.79 -30.89 -26.38
C VAL A 611 52.19 -30.29 -26.41
N SER A 612 52.49 -29.36 -25.50
CA SER A 612 53.79 -28.67 -25.43
C SER A 612 54.84 -29.49 -24.69
N GLY A 613 54.44 -30.35 -23.74
CA GLY A 613 55.32 -31.27 -23.00
C GLY A 613 55.54 -32.64 -23.66
N ALA A 614 54.80 -32.95 -24.74
CA ALA A 614 54.97 -34.15 -25.55
C ALA A 614 55.92 -33.97 -26.76
N ASN A 615 56.44 -32.75 -26.96
CA ASN A 615 57.56 -32.43 -27.86
C ASN A 615 58.82 -32.16 -27.05
#